data_AF-A0A2J4PDP4-F1
#
_entry.id   AF-A0A2J4PDP4-F1
#
_cell.length_a   1.000
_cell.length_b   1.000
_cell.length_c   1.000
_cell.angle_alpha   90.00
_cell.angle_beta   90.00
_cell.angle_gamma   90.00
#
_symmetry.space_group_name_H-M   'P 1'
#
loop_
_entity.id
_entity.type
_entity.pdbx_description
1 polymer ?
#
loop_
_entity_poly.entity_id
_entity_poly.type
_entity_poly.pdbx_seq_one_letter_code
_entity_poly.pdbx_strand_id
1 'polypeptide(L)'
;HMRDRLLGSGRQLPPDERELRQQRVISAAKQFIEDQNSLYPLNPVWDTRFMSLLEQGRLAELDAVSNEELSAMAGKSTHEIKTWVAAFAALSAFGRWRCEGRYYRPIPEWIAGFGSLSAAAQN
;
A
#
# COMPACT_ATOMS: atom_id res chain seq x y z
N HIS A 1 -2.77 26.63 10.86
CA HIS A 1 -1.62 25.84 10.34
C HIS A 1 -1.80 24.32 10.38
N MET A 2 -1.90 23.62 11.52
CA MET A 2 -2.10 22.14 11.52
C MET A 2 -3.55 21.72 11.24
N ARG A 3 -4.52 22.45 11.82
CA ARG A 3 -5.96 22.27 11.57
C ARG A 3 -6.30 22.40 10.08
N ASP A 4 -5.79 23.43 9.40
CA ASP A 4 -6.07 23.64 7.97
C ASP A 4 -5.51 22.52 7.09
N ARG A 5 -4.33 21.99 7.45
CA ARG A 5 -3.73 20.83 6.76
C ARG A 5 -4.54 19.55 6.96
N LEU A 6 -5.05 19.31 8.18
CA LEU A 6 -5.91 18.16 8.49
C LEU A 6 -7.29 18.27 7.83
N LEU A 7 -7.82 19.49 7.66
CA LEU A 7 -9.07 19.78 6.95
C LEU A 7 -8.94 19.76 5.41
N GLY A 8 -7.74 19.48 4.89
CA GLY A 8 -7.50 19.30 3.47
C GLY A 8 -7.15 20.59 2.73
N SER A 9 -6.41 21.54 3.35
CA SER A 9 -5.78 22.63 2.61
C SER A 9 -5.01 22.05 1.41
N GLY A 10 -5.41 22.41 0.18
CA GLY A 10 -4.96 21.77 -1.07
C GLY A 10 -5.94 20.79 -1.73
N ARG A 11 -7.16 20.60 -1.19
CA ARG A 11 -8.25 19.85 -1.85
C ARG A 11 -8.71 20.51 -3.15
N GLN A 12 -8.75 21.85 -3.16
CA GLN A 12 -9.03 22.67 -4.33
C GLN A 12 -7.78 23.46 -4.65
N LEU A 13 -6.94 22.89 -5.51
CA LEU A 13 -5.82 23.61 -6.12
C LEU A 13 -6.35 24.45 -7.29
N PRO A 14 -5.83 25.67 -7.48
CA PRO A 14 -5.93 26.38 -8.75
C PRO A 14 -5.59 25.47 -9.94
N PRO A 15 -6.22 25.65 -11.11
CA PRO A 15 -6.01 24.77 -12.26
C PRO A 15 -4.54 24.60 -12.67
N ASP A 16 -3.77 25.68 -12.66
CA ASP A 16 -2.34 25.72 -12.97
C ASP A 16 -1.49 24.97 -11.93
N GLU A 17 -1.75 25.15 -10.63
CA GLU A 17 -1.08 24.39 -9.58
C GLU A 17 -1.39 22.89 -9.66
N ARG A 18 -2.63 22.54 -10.01
CA ARG A 18 -3.03 21.14 -10.23
C ARG A 18 -2.29 20.54 -11.41
N GLU A 19 -2.23 21.25 -12.53
CA GLU A 19 -1.52 20.81 -13.73
C GLU A 19 -0.03 20.60 -13.44
N LEU A 20 0.62 21.56 -12.78
CA LEU A 20 2.03 21.43 -12.38
C LEU A 20 2.26 20.21 -11.48
N ARG A 21 1.35 19.93 -10.54
CA ARG A 21 1.45 18.74 -9.68
C ARG A 21 1.27 17.44 -10.47
N GLN A 22 0.32 17.39 -11.40
CA GLN A 22 0.09 16.22 -12.25
C GLN A 22 1.30 15.96 -13.15
N GLN A 23 1.85 17.00 -13.77
CA GLN A 23 3.05 16.89 -14.62
C GLN A 23 4.24 16.34 -13.82
N ARG A 24 4.46 16.80 -12.57
CA ARG A 24 5.51 16.24 -11.70
C ARG A 24 5.36 14.74 -11.47
N VAL A 25 4.13 14.26 -11.21
CA VAL A 25 3.87 12.83 -11.01
C VAL A 25 4.10 12.05 -12.31
N ILE A 26 3.63 12.56 -13.45
CA ILE A 26 3.82 11.93 -14.76
C ILE A 26 5.31 11.85 -15.12
N SER A 27 6.06 12.93 -14.93
CA SER A 27 7.51 12.96 -15.17
C SER A 27 8.25 11.99 -14.26
N ALA A 28 7.90 11.93 -12.97
CA ALA A 28 8.48 10.98 -12.04
C ALA A 28 8.20 9.53 -12.44
N ALA A 29 6.97 9.22 -12.89
CA ALA A 29 6.61 7.88 -13.37
C ALA A 29 7.41 7.49 -14.61
N LYS A 30 7.59 8.41 -15.57
CA LYS A 30 8.44 8.17 -16.75
C LYS A 30 9.88 7.87 -16.37
N GLN A 31 10.47 8.69 -15.48
CA GLN A 31 11.82 8.46 -14.97
C GLN A 31 11.93 7.13 -14.22
N PHE A 32 10.91 6.74 -13.46
CA PHE A 32 10.89 5.48 -12.73
C PHE A 32 10.84 4.24 -13.63
N ILE A 33 10.20 4.34 -14.79
CA ILE A 33 10.21 3.27 -15.79
C ILE A 33 11.63 3.08 -16.37
N GLU A 34 12.34 4.19 -16.61
CA GLU A 34 13.71 4.17 -17.16
C GLU A 34 14.75 3.72 -16.11
N ASP A 35 14.62 4.20 -14.87
CA ASP A 35 15.45 3.83 -13.73
C ASP A 35 14.60 3.66 -12.48
N GLN A 36 14.40 2.40 -12.05
CA GLN A 36 13.63 2.07 -10.85
C GLN A 36 14.31 2.48 -9.53
N ASN A 37 15.54 3.01 -9.58
CA ASN A 37 16.22 3.61 -8.42
C ASN A 37 16.05 5.14 -8.35
N SER A 38 15.40 5.76 -9.33
CA SER A 38 15.09 7.21 -9.31
C SER A 38 14.16 7.59 -8.14
N LEU A 39 13.42 6.62 -7.61
CA LEU A 39 12.62 6.70 -6.39
C LEU A 39 12.84 5.44 -5.56
N TYR A 40 12.20 5.37 -4.39
CA TYR A 40 12.19 4.15 -3.60
C TYR A 40 11.62 2.99 -4.43
N PRO A 41 12.38 1.92 -4.68
CA PRO A 41 11.97 0.87 -5.59
C PRO A 41 10.78 0.09 -5.04
N LEU A 42 9.95 -0.44 -5.94
CA LEU A 42 8.90 -1.37 -5.55
C LEU A 42 9.53 -2.63 -4.94
N ASN A 43 8.85 -3.24 -3.98
CA ASN A 43 9.28 -4.50 -3.38
C ASN A 43 8.22 -5.60 -3.56
N PRO A 44 8.08 -6.18 -4.78
CA PRO A 44 7.12 -7.23 -5.07
C PRO A 44 7.24 -8.48 -4.19
N VAL A 45 8.46 -8.78 -3.76
CA VAL A 45 8.74 -9.93 -2.88
C VAL A 45 8.10 -9.69 -1.51
N TRP A 46 8.31 -8.51 -0.94
CA TRP A 46 7.69 -8.13 0.32
C TRP A 46 6.16 -8.03 0.18
N ASP A 47 5.65 -7.41 -0.89
CA ASP A 47 4.19 -7.30 -1.14
C ASP A 47 3.52 -8.68 -1.20
N THR A 48 4.13 -9.60 -1.95
CA THR A 48 3.65 -10.97 -2.09
C THR A 48 3.71 -11.72 -0.76
N ARG A 49 4.79 -11.53 0.02
CA ARG A 49 4.93 -12.12 1.35
C ARG A 49 3.86 -11.61 2.31
N PHE A 50 3.61 -10.30 2.32
CA PHE A 50 2.56 -9.68 3.12
C PHE A 50 1.19 -10.29 2.83
N MET A 51 0.81 -10.39 1.55
CA MET A 51 -0.46 -11.01 1.16
C MET A 51 -0.54 -12.49 1.55
N SER A 52 0.57 -13.24 1.47
CA SER A 52 0.61 -14.64 1.91
C SER A 52 0.44 -14.79 3.43
N LEU A 53 0.97 -13.86 4.22
CA LEU A 53 0.78 -13.87 5.69
C LEU A 53 -0.68 -13.60 6.05
N LEU A 54 -1.34 -12.64 5.37
CA LEU A 54 -2.77 -12.40 5.54
C LEU A 54 -3.59 -13.63 5.16
N GLU A 55 -3.32 -14.22 3.99
CA GLU A 55 -4.02 -15.41 3.49
C GLU A 55 -3.90 -16.64 4.42
N GLN A 56 -2.75 -16.77 5.11
CA GLN A 56 -2.51 -17.84 6.07
C GLN A 56 -3.00 -17.53 7.49
N GLY A 57 -3.55 -16.33 7.74
CA GLY A 57 -3.95 -15.88 9.08
C GLY A 57 -2.78 -15.70 10.04
N ARG A 58 -1.55 -15.57 9.55
CA ARG A 58 -0.31 -15.47 10.34
C ARG A 58 -0.03 -14.02 10.75
N LEU A 59 -1.03 -13.35 11.32
CA LEU A 59 -0.98 -11.92 11.64
C LEU A 59 0.09 -11.59 12.68
N ALA A 60 0.36 -12.50 13.63
CA ALA A 60 1.39 -12.31 14.66
C ALA A 60 2.80 -12.11 14.10
N GLU A 61 3.10 -12.58 12.88
CA GLU A 61 4.38 -12.31 12.24
C GLU A 61 4.52 -10.87 11.74
N LEU A 62 3.40 -10.19 11.50
CA LEU A 62 3.39 -8.78 11.14
C LEU A 62 3.64 -7.89 12.37
N ASP A 63 3.25 -8.34 13.57
CA ASP A 63 3.52 -7.63 14.83
C ASP A 63 5.02 -7.56 15.17
N ALA A 64 5.80 -8.53 14.67
CA ALA A 64 7.25 -8.57 14.84
C ALA A 64 8.01 -7.62 13.91
N VAL A 65 7.34 -7.02 12.92
CA VAL A 65 7.98 -6.08 11.97
C VAL A 65 7.85 -4.66 12.49
N SER A 66 8.98 -4.02 12.80
CA SER A 66 8.96 -2.63 13.25
C SER A 66 8.60 -1.66 12.12
N ASN A 67 8.12 -0.47 12.49
CA ASN A 67 7.81 0.57 11.51
C ASN A 67 9.02 1.00 10.69
N GLU A 68 10.20 1.02 11.32
CA GLU A 68 11.46 1.39 10.69
C GLU A 68 11.87 0.35 9.65
N GLU A 69 11.88 -0.94 10.02
CA GLU A 69 12.16 -2.04 9.11
C GLU A 69 11.17 -2.06 7.94
N LEU A 70 9.88 -1.85 8.19
CA LEU A 70 8.87 -1.78 7.14
C LEU A 70 9.16 -0.64 6.16
N SER A 71 9.48 0.55 6.67
CA SER A 71 9.85 1.68 5.82
C SER A 71 11.15 1.46 5.06
N ALA A 72 12.11 0.73 5.63
CA ALA A 72 13.37 0.35 5.00
C ALA A 72 13.24 -0.83 4.02
N MET A 73 12.11 -1.55 4.00
CA MET A 73 11.86 -2.62 3.02
C MET A 73 10.97 -2.15 1.88
N ALA A 74 9.93 -1.37 2.17
CA ALA A 74 8.83 -1.09 1.24
C ALA A 74 8.50 0.40 1.10
N GLY A 75 9.21 1.28 1.81
CA GLY A 75 8.96 2.72 1.77
C GLY A 75 7.88 3.18 2.76
N LYS A 76 7.68 4.50 2.86
CA LYS A 76 6.80 5.11 3.86
C LYS A 76 5.31 4.97 3.52
N SER A 77 4.96 4.90 2.24
CA SER A 77 3.56 4.75 1.80
C SER A 77 2.98 3.39 2.19
N THR A 78 3.83 2.39 2.44
CA THR A 78 3.42 1.03 2.80
C THR A 78 2.67 0.93 4.13
N HIS A 79 2.75 1.92 5.01
CA HIS A 79 2.02 1.89 6.28
C HIS A 79 0.48 1.87 6.11
N GLU A 80 -0.04 2.18 4.93
CA GLU A 80 -1.46 2.08 4.59
C GLU A 80 -2.00 0.64 4.68
N ILE A 81 -1.15 -0.38 4.53
CA ILE A 81 -1.52 -1.80 4.61
C ILE A 81 -2.06 -2.21 5.99
N LYS A 82 -1.79 -1.42 7.04
CA LYS A 82 -2.25 -1.73 8.41
C LYS A 82 -3.77 -1.86 8.49
N THR A 83 -4.48 -1.19 7.58
CA THR A 83 -5.92 -1.33 7.40
C THR A 83 -6.31 -2.76 6.97
N TRP A 84 -5.50 -3.43 6.16
CA TRP A 84 -5.71 -4.83 5.77
C TRP A 84 -5.46 -5.77 6.94
N VAL A 85 -4.41 -5.52 7.73
CA VAL A 85 -4.13 -6.30 8.95
C VAL A 85 -5.32 -6.22 9.91
N ALA A 86 -5.86 -5.02 10.14
CA ALA A 86 -7.04 -4.83 10.97
C ALA A 86 -8.27 -5.56 10.41
N ALA A 87 -8.49 -5.53 9.09
CA ALA A 87 -9.60 -6.24 8.45
C ALA A 87 -9.50 -7.77 8.65
N PHE A 88 -8.32 -8.35 8.46
CA PHE A 88 -8.09 -9.79 8.66
C PHE A 88 -8.12 -10.20 10.14
N ALA A 89 -7.65 -9.33 11.05
CA ALA A 89 -7.79 -9.55 12.49
C ALA A 89 -9.27 -9.58 12.90
N ALA A 90 -10.07 -8.63 12.40
CA ALA A 90 -11.51 -8.61 12.62
C ALA A 90 -12.16 -9.89 12.07
N LEU A 91 -11.89 -10.25 10.81
CA LEU A 91 -12.41 -11.47 10.18
C LEU A 91 -12.07 -12.72 11.01
N SER A 92 -10.85 -12.82 11.54
CA SER A 92 -10.41 -13.94 12.38
C SER A 92 -11.11 -14.01 13.72
N ALA A 93 -11.56 -12.87 14.26
CA ALA A 93 -12.35 -12.82 15.49
C ALA A 93 -13.81 -13.32 15.30
N PHE A 94 -14.32 -13.31 14.06
CA PHE A 94 -15.69 -13.78 13.74
C PHE A 94 -15.78 -15.29 13.44
N GLY A 95 -14.66 -16.01 13.42
CA GLY A 95 -14.64 -17.46 13.24
C GLY A 95 -13.75 -17.91 12.08
N ARG A 96 -14.03 -19.11 11.56
CA ARG A 96 -13.28 -19.66 10.43
C ARG A 96 -13.59 -18.85 9.17
N TRP A 97 -12.58 -18.62 8.37
CA TRP A 97 -12.69 -17.95 7.08
C TRP A 97 -11.73 -18.58 6.08
N ARG A 98 -11.91 -18.32 4.79
CA ARG A 98 -10.95 -18.66 3.74
C ARG A 98 -10.74 -17.47 2.81
N CYS A 99 -9.53 -17.34 2.28
CA CYS A 99 -9.31 -16.50 1.11
C CYS A 99 -9.95 -17.13 -0.13
N GLU A 100 -10.53 -16.30 -0.99
CA GLU A 100 -11.19 -16.75 -2.23
C GLU A 100 -10.64 -16.09 -3.49
N GLY A 101 -9.92 -14.98 -3.35
CA GLY A 101 -9.34 -14.26 -4.47
C GLY A 101 -8.08 -13.54 -4.06
N ARG A 102 -7.06 -13.62 -4.91
CA ARG A 102 -5.77 -12.97 -4.74
C ARG A 102 -5.30 -12.41 -6.07
N TYR A 103 -4.93 -11.15 -6.08
CA TYR A 103 -4.29 -10.49 -7.22
C TYR A 103 -3.18 -9.59 -6.73
N TYR A 104 -2.04 -9.64 -7.38
CA TYR A 104 -0.97 -8.67 -7.18
C TYR A 104 -0.26 -8.39 -8.50
N ARG A 105 0.04 -7.12 -8.75
CA ARG A 105 0.87 -6.70 -9.88
C ARG A 105 1.69 -5.47 -9.48
N PRO A 106 3.02 -5.47 -9.67
CA PRO A 106 3.77 -4.22 -9.66
C PRO A 106 3.44 -3.43 -10.92
N ILE A 107 3.18 -2.14 -10.77
CA ILE A 107 2.87 -1.21 -11.85
C ILE A 107 3.88 -0.05 -11.77
N PRO A 108 5.08 -0.19 -12.36
CA PRO A 108 6.09 0.85 -12.36
C PRO A 108 5.58 2.18 -12.92
N GLU A 109 4.69 2.13 -13.92
CA GLU A 109 4.05 3.30 -14.53
C GLU A 109 3.19 4.11 -13.53
N TRP A 110 2.78 3.49 -12.43
CA TRP A 110 2.04 4.13 -11.33
C TRP A 110 2.90 4.31 -10.07
N ILE A 111 4.15 3.86 -10.09
CA ILE A 111 5.08 3.84 -8.95
C ILE A 111 4.40 3.13 -7.75
N ALA A 112 3.68 2.04 -8.02
CA ALA A 112 2.89 1.34 -7.00
C ALA A 112 2.79 -0.17 -7.25
N GLY A 113 2.65 -0.92 -6.16
CA GLY A 113 2.10 -2.28 -6.19
C GLY A 113 0.58 -2.22 -6.12
N PHE A 114 -0.12 -2.91 -7.03
CA PHE A 114 -1.57 -3.04 -6.98
C PHE A 114 -1.94 -4.43 -6.46
N GLY A 115 -2.59 -4.48 -5.30
CA GLY A 115 -3.01 -5.71 -4.64
C GLY A 115 -4.52 -5.77 -4.42
N SER A 116 -5.09 -6.97 -4.48
CA SER A 116 -6.44 -7.28 -4.01
C SER A 116 -6.45 -8.66 -3.34
N LEU A 117 -7.09 -8.75 -2.18
CA LEU A 117 -7.27 -9.99 -1.43
C LEU A 117 -8.70 -10.04 -0.90
N SER A 118 -9.43 -11.10 -1.20
CA SER A 118 -10.79 -11.31 -0.69
C SER A 118 -10.84 -12.56 0.19
N ALA A 119 -11.68 -12.51 1.22
CA ALA A 119 -11.91 -13.62 2.11
C ALA A 119 -13.37 -13.65 2.55
N ALA A 120 -13.88 -14.86 2.80
CA ALA A 120 -15.25 -15.10 3.23
C ALA A 120 -15.25 -16.00 4.48
N ALA A 121 -16.20 -15.76 5.38
CA ALA A 121 -16.45 -16.65 6.51
C ALA A 121 -16.83 -18.04 6.00
N GLN A 122 -16.35 -19.08 6.68
CA GLN A 122 -16.76 -20.45 6.45
C GLN A 122 -17.90 -20.76 7.42
N ASN A 123 -19.11 -20.86 6.88
CA ASN A 123 -20.28 -21.36 7.61
C ASN A 123 -20.18 -22.87 7.84
#